data_AF-A0AAP9RFB9-F1
#
_entry.id   AF-A0AAP9RFB9-F1
#
_cell.length_a   1.000
_cell.length_b   1.000
_cell.length_c   1.000
_cell.angle_alpha   90.00
_cell.angle_beta   90.00
_cell.angle_gamma   90.00
#
_symmetry.space_group_name_H-M   'P 1'
#
loop_
_entity.id
_entity.type
_entity.pdbx_description
1 polymer ?
#
loop_
_entity_poly.entity_id
_entity_poly.type
_entity_poly.pdbx_seq_one_letter_code
_entity_poly.pdbx_strand_id
1 'polypeptide(L)'
;MSGWKLEDIESVNKENPNTFFIPSLKERSSQKKGDLVRLHFLLTNPKDGEPRAERMWVEISRKKMFGKKYIGILTNIPVYIKDLNIGDEIEFEPKHIARTFIKKEDPRWLEIAEKKALVSRKCMENKGVICWLYREKADKVEDSGWRVFSGEEDEEYTNNPDNIRIVSVGYLLDKDPTLLEIVKSEIGSAYERENKEASWKKVEDWYNLEE
;
A
#
# COMPACT_ATOMS: atom_id res chain seq x y z
N MET A 1 -20.07 4.19 -26.76
CA MET A 1 -19.76 4.09 -25.32
C MET A 1 -18.25 4.02 -25.19
N SER A 2 -17.65 4.68 -24.20
CA SER A 2 -16.19 4.61 -23.98
C SER A 2 -15.76 3.15 -23.75
N GLY A 3 -14.54 2.80 -24.18
CA GLY A 3 -13.97 1.46 -23.98
C GLY A 3 -13.65 1.12 -22.52
N TRP A 4 -13.98 2.03 -21.60
CA TRP A 4 -13.58 1.98 -20.20
C TRP A 4 -14.59 2.67 -19.27
N LYS A 5 -14.48 2.36 -17.97
CA LYS A 5 -15.15 3.07 -16.87
C LYS A 5 -14.25 3.15 -15.63
N LEU A 6 -14.47 4.14 -14.77
CA LEU A 6 -13.79 4.18 -13.47
C LEU A 6 -14.37 3.13 -12.51
N GLU A 7 -13.49 2.47 -11.77
CA GLU A 7 -13.87 1.53 -10.72
C GLU A 7 -14.39 2.25 -9.46
N ASP A 8 -15.50 1.77 -8.92
CA ASP A 8 -15.95 2.14 -7.58
C ASP A 8 -15.17 1.35 -6.54
N ILE A 9 -14.08 1.94 -6.05
CA ILE A 9 -13.15 1.30 -5.11
C ILE A 9 -13.79 1.05 -3.74
N GLU A 10 -14.85 1.78 -3.38
CA GLU A 10 -15.58 1.55 -2.13
C GLU A 10 -16.37 0.25 -2.22
N SER A 11 -17.02 -0.03 -3.35
CA SER A 11 -17.68 -1.30 -3.61
C SER A 11 -16.68 -2.47 -3.57
N VAL A 12 -15.52 -2.33 -4.23
CA VAL A 12 -14.49 -3.39 -4.25
C VAL A 12 -13.92 -3.64 -2.86
N ASN A 13 -13.64 -2.58 -2.09
CA ASN A 13 -13.21 -2.71 -0.69
C ASN A 13 -14.28 -3.38 0.17
N LYS A 14 -15.56 -3.04 0.00
CA LYS A 14 -16.66 -3.69 0.75
C LYS A 14 -16.75 -5.20 0.47
N GLU A 15 -16.50 -5.61 -0.76
CA GLU A 15 -16.47 -7.02 -1.16
C GLU A 15 -15.18 -7.74 -0.71
N ASN A 16 -14.07 -7.00 -0.58
CA ASN A 16 -12.74 -7.54 -0.32
C ASN A 16 -12.00 -6.75 0.79
N PRO A 17 -12.58 -6.58 1.99
CA PRO A 17 -12.08 -5.61 2.98
C PRO A 17 -10.69 -5.95 3.52
N ASN A 18 -10.31 -7.23 3.47
CA ASN A 18 -9.04 -7.73 4.02
C ASN A 18 -7.89 -7.80 3.00
N THR A 19 -8.17 -7.52 1.72
CA THR A 19 -7.20 -7.67 0.62
C THR A 19 -7.19 -6.48 -0.34
N PHE A 20 -8.18 -5.60 -0.27
CA PHE A 20 -8.28 -4.42 -1.13
C PHE A 20 -8.42 -3.15 -0.29
N PHE A 21 -7.30 -2.61 0.17
CA PHE A 21 -7.29 -1.41 1.00
C PHE A 21 -7.36 -0.14 0.16
N ILE A 22 -8.05 0.85 0.72
CA ILE A 22 -8.30 2.14 0.08
C ILE A 22 -8.00 3.27 1.08
N PRO A 23 -7.59 4.47 0.60
CA PRO A 23 -7.47 5.62 1.47
C PRO A 23 -8.81 5.93 2.14
N SER A 24 -8.78 6.49 3.36
CA SER A 24 -10.01 6.80 4.09
C SER A 24 -10.86 7.83 3.34
N LEU A 25 -12.16 7.88 3.63
CA LEU A 25 -13.06 8.85 2.98
C LEU A 25 -12.59 10.29 3.19
N LYS A 26 -12.07 10.61 4.38
CA LYS A 26 -11.54 11.94 4.71
C LYS A 26 -10.39 12.30 3.76
N GLU A 27 -9.46 11.39 3.56
CA GLU A 27 -8.31 11.61 2.67
C GLU A 27 -8.73 11.76 1.22
N ARG A 28 -9.61 10.88 0.72
CA ARG A 28 -10.13 10.97 -0.66
C ARG A 28 -10.93 12.26 -0.88
N SER A 29 -11.59 12.77 0.16
CA SER A 29 -12.39 14.00 0.08
C SER A 29 -11.58 15.29 0.29
N SER A 30 -10.37 15.21 0.86
CA SER A 30 -9.54 16.37 1.19
C SER A 30 -8.50 16.75 0.12
N GLN A 31 -8.42 16.00 -0.98
CA GLN A 31 -7.44 16.25 -2.04
C GLN A 31 -7.58 17.65 -2.66
N LYS A 32 -6.50 18.23 -3.18
CA LYS A 32 -6.46 19.59 -3.73
C LYS A 32 -5.80 19.61 -5.12
N LYS A 33 -5.87 20.76 -5.79
CA LYS A 33 -5.18 20.98 -7.06
C LYS A 33 -3.69 20.66 -6.91
N GLY A 34 -3.14 19.91 -7.85
CA GLY A 34 -1.74 19.45 -7.87
C GLY A 34 -1.46 18.22 -7.00
N ASP A 35 -2.49 17.58 -6.43
CA ASP A 35 -2.34 16.24 -5.84
C ASP A 35 -2.45 15.18 -6.93
N LEU A 36 -1.58 14.17 -6.86
CA LEU A 36 -1.63 13.00 -7.72
C LEU A 36 -2.42 11.89 -7.02
N VAL A 37 -3.44 11.40 -7.71
CA VAL A 37 -4.26 10.28 -7.25
C VAL A 37 -4.25 9.16 -8.28
N ARG A 38 -4.27 7.92 -7.82
CA ARG A 38 -4.36 6.75 -8.68
C ARG A 38 -5.80 6.31 -8.78
N LEU A 39 -6.30 6.16 -10.00
CA LEU A 39 -7.60 5.60 -10.31
C LEU A 39 -7.43 4.25 -11.02
N HIS A 40 -8.48 3.42 -11.00
CA HIS A 40 -8.54 2.19 -11.80
C HIS A 40 -9.52 2.38 -12.95
N PHE A 41 -9.02 2.25 -14.18
CA PHE A 41 -9.78 2.35 -15.41
C PHE A 41 -10.09 0.93 -15.90
N LEU A 42 -11.30 0.47 -15.66
CA LEU A 42 -11.76 -0.87 -16.05
C LEU A 42 -12.02 -0.91 -17.54
N LEU A 43 -11.45 -1.90 -18.23
CA LEU A 43 -11.79 -2.19 -19.62
C LEU A 43 -13.20 -2.78 -19.64
N THR A 44 -14.07 -2.30 -20.53
CA THR A 44 -15.46 -2.81 -20.61
C THR A 44 -15.55 -4.16 -21.33
N ASN A 45 -14.58 -4.49 -22.18
CA ASN A 45 -14.51 -5.76 -22.90
C ASN A 45 -13.05 -6.18 -23.15
N PRO A 46 -12.29 -6.58 -22.11
CA PRO A 46 -10.91 -7.02 -22.26
C PRO A 46 -10.84 -8.32 -23.07
N LYS A 47 -9.87 -8.41 -23.98
CA LYS A 47 -9.56 -9.65 -24.72
C LYS A 47 -8.78 -10.63 -23.85
N ASP A 48 -8.69 -11.88 -24.28
CA ASP A 48 -7.84 -12.88 -23.62
C ASP A 48 -6.40 -12.39 -23.50
N GLY A 49 -5.89 -12.41 -22.25
CA GLY A 49 -4.56 -11.91 -21.91
C GLY A 49 -4.47 -10.40 -21.64
N GLU A 50 -5.54 -9.63 -21.87
CA GLU A 50 -5.58 -8.22 -21.48
C GLU A 50 -5.90 -8.08 -19.98
N PRO A 51 -5.38 -7.02 -19.31
CA PRO A 51 -5.70 -6.79 -17.92
C PRO A 51 -7.17 -6.36 -17.78
N ARG A 52 -7.76 -6.68 -16.63
CA ARG A 52 -9.09 -6.18 -16.25
C ARG A 52 -9.14 -4.65 -16.17
N ALA A 53 -8.04 -4.03 -15.76
CA ALA A 53 -7.97 -2.60 -15.49
C ALA A 53 -6.58 -2.03 -15.73
N GLU A 54 -6.51 -0.80 -16.22
CA GLU A 54 -5.30 0.02 -16.17
C GLU A 54 -5.33 0.91 -14.91
N ARG A 55 -4.23 0.90 -14.15
CA ARG A 55 -4.11 1.69 -12.90
C ARG A 55 -3.24 2.89 -13.19
N MET A 56 -3.85 4.06 -13.27
CA MET A 56 -3.19 5.26 -13.79
C MET A 56 -3.32 6.42 -12.82
N TRP A 57 -2.31 7.27 -12.86
CA TRP A 57 -2.23 8.51 -12.11
C TRP A 57 -2.95 9.64 -12.83
N VAL A 58 -3.65 10.43 -12.04
CA VAL A 58 -4.37 11.62 -12.46
C VAL A 58 -3.96 12.74 -11.52
N GLU A 59 -3.45 13.85 -12.07
CA GLU A 59 -3.17 15.06 -11.30
C GLU A 59 -4.44 15.90 -11.21
N ILE A 60 -4.89 16.23 -10.00
CA ILE A 60 -6.10 17.04 -9.82
C ILE A 60 -5.86 18.46 -10.33
N SER A 61 -6.67 18.89 -11.29
CA SER A 61 -6.63 20.27 -11.81
C SER A 61 -7.58 21.18 -11.04
N ARG A 62 -8.77 20.67 -10.66
CA ARG A 62 -9.80 21.43 -9.92
C ARG A 62 -10.81 20.52 -9.23
N LYS A 63 -11.50 21.06 -8.21
CA LYS A 63 -12.78 20.51 -7.74
C LYS A 63 -13.93 21.19 -8.46
N LYS A 64 -14.99 20.44 -8.78
CA LYS A 64 -16.24 21.06 -9.24
C LYS A 64 -16.90 21.83 -8.10
N MET A 65 -17.51 22.96 -8.45
CA MET A 65 -18.15 23.86 -7.50
C MET A 65 -19.38 23.23 -6.81
N PHE A 66 -20.08 22.35 -7.53
CA PHE A 66 -21.22 21.60 -7.01
C PHE A 66 -20.92 20.10 -7.01
N GLY A 67 -21.28 19.43 -5.92
CA GLY A 67 -21.07 17.99 -5.72
C GLY A 67 -19.68 17.65 -5.17
N LYS A 68 -19.36 16.35 -5.18
CA LYS A 68 -18.09 15.79 -4.65
C LYS A 68 -17.08 15.46 -5.74
N LYS A 69 -17.17 16.11 -6.89
CA LYS A 69 -16.40 15.73 -8.09
C LYS A 69 -15.10 16.51 -8.21
N TYR A 70 -14.08 15.82 -8.67
CA TYR A 70 -12.79 16.33 -9.11
C TYR A 70 -12.73 16.28 -10.64
N ILE A 71 -11.99 17.22 -11.21
CA ILE A 71 -11.43 17.09 -12.55
C ILE A 71 -9.91 17.01 -12.39
N GLY A 72 -9.29 16.07 -13.09
CA GLY A 72 -7.85 15.95 -13.15
C GLY A 72 -7.35 15.60 -14.54
N ILE A 73 -6.05 15.67 -14.73
CA ILE A 73 -5.36 15.41 -15.99
C ILE A 73 -4.68 14.06 -15.89
N LEU A 74 -4.92 13.16 -16.85
CA LEU A 74 -4.24 11.86 -16.90
C LEU A 74 -2.74 12.07 -17.16
N THR A 75 -1.88 11.48 -16.33
CA THR A 75 -0.42 11.64 -16.44
C THR A 75 0.31 10.41 -16.94
N ASN A 76 -0.39 9.29 -17.12
CA ASN A 76 0.13 8.07 -17.74
C ASN A 76 -0.29 7.96 -19.21
N ILE A 77 0.51 7.25 -20.01
CA ILE A 77 0.15 6.82 -21.35
C ILE A 77 -0.61 5.49 -21.22
N PRO A 78 -1.90 5.40 -21.61
CA PRO A 78 -2.64 4.14 -21.60
C PRO A 78 -2.07 3.11 -22.58
N VAL A 79 -2.09 1.84 -22.20
CA VAL A 79 -1.55 0.74 -23.02
C VAL A 79 -2.67 0.02 -23.77
N TYR A 80 -3.79 -0.25 -23.11
CA TYR A 80 -4.90 -1.07 -23.64
C TYR A 80 -6.13 -0.23 -23.99
N ILE A 81 -6.38 0.86 -23.25
CA ILE A 81 -7.48 1.79 -23.52
C ILE A 81 -7.08 2.73 -24.66
N LYS A 82 -7.60 2.47 -25.87
CA LYS A 82 -7.17 3.16 -27.11
C LYS A 82 -7.78 4.54 -27.33
N ASP A 83 -8.92 4.82 -26.68
CA ASP A 83 -9.67 6.06 -26.78
C ASP A 83 -9.33 7.06 -25.65
N LEU A 84 -8.24 6.82 -24.92
CA LEU A 84 -7.77 7.66 -23.83
C LEU A 84 -6.28 7.98 -24.02
N ASN A 85 -5.91 9.23 -23.76
CA ASN A 85 -4.55 9.74 -23.96
C ASN A 85 -4.05 10.45 -22.71
N ILE A 86 -2.72 10.46 -22.54
CA ILE A 86 -2.07 11.35 -21.58
C ILE A 86 -2.51 12.80 -21.87
N GLY A 87 -2.80 13.55 -20.80
CA GLY A 87 -3.33 14.92 -20.92
C GLY A 87 -4.86 15.02 -20.93
N ASP A 88 -5.59 13.91 -21.07
CA ASP A 88 -7.06 13.95 -21.07
C ASP A 88 -7.63 14.36 -19.70
N GLU A 89 -8.71 15.14 -19.73
CA GLU A 89 -9.46 15.48 -18.53
C GLU A 89 -10.31 14.30 -18.06
N ILE A 90 -10.10 13.90 -16.80
CA ILE A 90 -10.86 12.85 -16.13
C ILE A 90 -11.74 13.49 -15.06
N GLU A 91 -13.04 13.23 -15.14
CA GLU A 91 -13.99 13.54 -14.07
C GLU A 91 -14.14 12.34 -13.15
N PHE A 92 -13.98 12.55 -11.84
CA PHE A 92 -14.09 11.47 -10.86
C PHE A 92 -14.54 11.97 -9.49
N GLU A 93 -14.98 11.04 -8.64
CA GLU A 93 -15.38 11.26 -7.25
C GLU A 93 -14.41 10.58 -6.27
N PRO A 94 -14.44 10.91 -4.96
CA PRO A 94 -13.68 10.21 -3.93
C PRO A 94 -13.73 8.69 -4.05
N LYS A 95 -14.89 8.11 -4.39
CA LYS A 95 -15.10 6.66 -4.55
C LYS A 95 -14.34 6.02 -5.72
N HIS A 96 -13.55 6.76 -6.48
CA HIS A 96 -12.68 6.21 -7.52
C HIS A 96 -11.19 6.31 -7.15
N ILE A 97 -10.85 7.02 -6.05
CA ILE A 97 -9.46 7.25 -5.62
C ILE A 97 -8.93 5.98 -4.94
N ALA A 98 -8.20 5.16 -5.69
CA ALA A 98 -7.60 3.92 -5.23
C ALA A 98 -6.32 4.15 -4.41
N ARG A 99 -5.56 5.22 -4.72
CA ARG A 99 -4.43 5.70 -3.90
C ARG A 99 -4.28 7.21 -3.99
N THR A 100 -3.71 7.80 -2.95
CA THR A 100 -3.25 9.19 -2.93
C THR A 100 -1.73 9.21 -2.82
N PHE A 101 -1.04 10.08 -3.56
CA PHE A 101 0.36 10.37 -3.29
C PHE A 101 0.41 11.30 -2.08
N ILE A 102 0.90 10.79 -0.94
CA ILE A 102 1.14 11.64 0.23
C ILE A 102 2.48 12.35 -0.04
N LYS A 103 2.53 13.67 0.03
CA LYS A 103 3.79 14.41 -0.17
C LYS A 103 4.64 14.29 1.10
N LYS A 104 5.98 14.34 0.97
CA LYS A 104 6.91 14.18 2.11
C LYS A 104 6.63 15.15 3.27
N GLU A 105 6.04 16.30 2.96
CA GLU A 105 5.72 17.37 3.91
C GLU A 105 4.34 17.23 4.56
N ASP A 106 3.54 16.24 4.16
CA ASP A 106 2.23 15.97 4.75
C ASP A 106 2.39 15.18 6.07
N PRO A 107 1.75 15.56 7.18
CA PRO A 107 1.88 14.84 8.47
C PRO A 107 1.46 13.36 8.44
N ARG A 108 0.72 12.94 7.40
CA ARG A 108 0.37 11.54 7.16
C ARG A 108 1.48 10.77 6.45
N TRP A 109 2.52 11.45 5.99
CA TRP A 109 3.69 10.85 5.40
C TRP A 109 4.43 10.07 6.47
N LEU A 110 4.31 8.75 6.37
CA LEU A 110 5.21 7.85 7.06
C LEU A 110 6.53 7.91 6.29
N GLU A 111 7.49 8.73 6.72
CA GLU A 111 8.86 8.69 6.18
C GLU A 111 9.40 7.27 6.15
N ILE A 112 8.96 6.44 7.11
CA ILE A 112 9.32 5.04 7.18
C ILE A 112 8.78 4.20 6.02
N ALA A 113 7.70 4.60 5.34
CA ALA A 113 7.11 3.84 4.22
C ALA A 113 8.06 3.75 3.01
N GLU A 114 8.93 4.74 2.79
CA GLU A 114 9.96 4.70 1.76
C GLU A 114 11.17 3.85 2.14
N LYS A 115 11.41 3.70 3.45
CA LYS A 115 12.50 2.90 3.98
C LYS A 115 12.27 1.41 3.74
N LYS A 116 13.36 0.66 3.81
CA LYS A 116 13.41 -0.77 3.54
C LYS A 116 13.36 -1.57 4.85
N ALA A 117 12.71 -2.72 4.79
CA ALA A 117 12.71 -3.72 5.85
C ALA A 117 13.36 -5.00 5.32
N LEU A 118 13.98 -5.76 6.22
CA LEU A 118 14.39 -7.13 5.94
C LEU A 118 13.21 -8.05 6.28
N VAL A 119 12.83 -8.87 5.32
CA VAL A 119 11.60 -9.65 5.39
C VAL A 119 11.90 -11.09 4.99
N SER A 120 11.50 -12.02 5.84
CA SER A 120 11.55 -13.44 5.52
C SER A 120 10.77 -13.74 4.23
N ARG A 121 11.35 -14.60 3.39
CA ARG A 121 10.70 -15.07 2.17
C ARG A 121 9.37 -15.78 2.46
N LYS A 122 9.20 -16.42 3.63
CA LYS A 122 7.92 -17.06 4.03
C LYS A 122 6.78 -16.06 4.07
N CYS A 123 7.02 -14.83 4.54
CA CYS A 123 6.02 -13.76 4.51
C CYS A 123 5.56 -13.40 3.10
N MET A 124 6.35 -13.72 2.07
CA MET A 124 6.14 -13.31 0.67
C MET A 124 5.49 -14.39 -0.19
N GLU A 125 5.45 -15.63 0.30
CA GLU A 125 4.88 -16.78 -0.39
C GLU A 125 3.34 -16.71 -0.50
N ASN A 126 2.77 -17.62 -1.30
CA ASN A 126 1.32 -17.71 -1.44
C ASN A 126 0.71 -18.12 -0.08
N LYS A 127 -0.21 -17.30 0.44
CA LYS A 127 -0.75 -17.37 1.82
C LYS A 127 0.25 -17.04 2.94
N GLY A 128 1.43 -16.52 2.61
CA GLY A 128 2.40 -16.05 3.60
C GLY A 128 1.82 -14.98 4.52
N VAL A 129 2.10 -15.13 5.82
CA VAL A 129 1.65 -14.24 6.89
C VAL A 129 2.83 -13.54 7.54
N ILE A 130 2.54 -12.46 8.25
CA ILE A 130 3.51 -11.76 9.10
C ILE A 130 3.01 -11.94 10.52
N CYS A 131 3.74 -12.65 11.37
CA CYS A 131 3.31 -12.89 12.75
C CYS A 131 4.36 -12.52 13.78
N TRP A 132 5.57 -12.19 13.34
CA TRP A 132 6.64 -11.72 14.21
C TRP A 132 7.39 -10.57 13.54
N LEU A 133 7.66 -9.50 14.28
CA LEU A 133 8.53 -8.43 13.82
C LEU A 133 9.15 -7.69 14.99
N TYR A 134 10.37 -7.21 14.77
CA TYR A 134 11.07 -6.35 15.70
C TYR A 134 11.80 -5.23 14.97
N ARG A 135 12.12 -4.17 15.72
CA ARG A 135 12.80 -3.00 15.20
C ARG A 135 14.16 -2.84 15.85
N GLU A 136 15.21 -2.90 15.05
CA GLU A 136 16.57 -2.60 15.48
C GLU A 136 17.04 -1.23 15.00
N LYS A 137 18.25 -0.85 15.41
CA LYS A 137 18.89 0.36 14.92
C LYS A 137 19.20 0.19 13.44
N ALA A 138 18.78 1.16 12.62
CA ALA A 138 19.04 1.12 11.18
C ALA A 138 20.54 1.13 10.86
N ASP A 139 20.98 0.24 9.97
CA ASP A 139 22.36 0.18 9.51
C ASP A 139 22.70 1.31 8.53
N LYS A 140 21.71 1.71 7.72
CA LYS A 140 21.83 2.73 6.67
C LYS A 140 20.63 3.66 6.69
N VAL A 141 20.72 4.79 5.99
CA VAL A 141 19.62 5.78 5.93
C VAL A 141 18.35 5.19 5.32
N GLU A 142 18.50 4.29 4.34
CA GLU A 142 17.38 3.59 3.71
C GLU A 142 16.82 2.44 4.55
N ASP A 143 17.54 1.97 5.58
CA ASP A 143 17.04 0.92 6.46
C ASP A 143 16.06 1.51 7.48
N SER A 144 14.90 0.88 7.58
CA SER A 144 13.86 1.24 8.56
C SER A 144 14.19 0.73 9.97
N GLY A 145 15.06 -0.27 10.06
CA GLY A 145 15.31 -1.08 11.25
C GLY A 145 14.33 -2.24 11.42
N TRP A 146 13.28 -2.36 10.59
CA TRP A 146 12.32 -3.46 10.72
C TRP A 146 12.87 -4.77 10.19
N ARG A 147 12.70 -5.82 10.99
CA ARG A 147 12.93 -7.22 10.66
C ARG A 147 11.61 -7.97 10.82
N VAL A 148 11.17 -8.65 9.76
CA VAL A 148 9.77 -9.10 9.62
C VAL A 148 9.72 -10.57 9.21
N PHE A 149 8.94 -11.36 9.95
CA PHE A 149 8.95 -12.82 9.91
C PHE A 149 7.53 -13.40 9.96
N SER A 150 7.37 -14.63 9.47
CA SER A 150 6.10 -15.35 9.55
C SER A 150 5.86 -15.94 10.93
N GLY A 151 6.90 -16.00 11.79
CA GLY A 151 6.85 -16.62 13.12
C GLY A 151 7.08 -18.14 13.09
N GLU A 152 7.42 -18.69 11.93
CA GLU A 152 7.66 -20.13 11.73
C GLU A 152 9.09 -20.41 11.25
N GLU A 153 9.94 -19.39 11.20
CA GLU A 153 11.34 -19.50 10.86
C GLU A 153 12.12 -20.09 12.03
N ASP A 154 12.94 -21.10 11.76
CA ASP A 154 13.97 -21.55 12.70
C ASP A 154 15.26 -20.73 12.52
N GLU A 155 16.23 -21.00 13.38
CA GLU A 155 17.52 -20.29 13.40
C GLU A 155 18.33 -20.52 12.11
N GLU A 156 18.37 -21.76 11.61
CA GLU A 156 19.07 -22.10 10.36
C GLU A 156 18.48 -21.33 9.17
N TYR A 157 17.15 -21.26 9.09
CA TYR A 157 16.44 -20.53 8.04
C TYR A 157 16.72 -19.03 8.13
N THR A 158 16.69 -18.46 9.34
CA THR A 158 16.87 -17.02 9.59
C THR A 158 18.30 -16.58 9.29
N ASN A 159 19.30 -17.42 9.59
CA ASN A 159 20.72 -17.14 9.35
C ASN A 159 21.14 -17.26 7.88
N ASN A 160 20.25 -17.76 7.00
CA ASN A 160 20.53 -17.82 5.58
C ASN A 160 20.07 -16.52 4.86
N PRO A 161 20.99 -15.69 4.35
CA PRO A 161 20.64 -14.43 3.68
C PRO A 161 19.81 -14.63 2.41
N ASP A 162 19.87 -15.79 1.75
CA ASP A 162 19.02 -16.07 0.59
C ASP A 162 17.54 -16.09 0.97
N ASN A 163 17.21 -16.41 2.22
CA ASN A 163 15.84 -16.42 2.73
C ASN A 163 15.31 -15.02 3.09
N ILE A 164 16.13 -13.99 2.98
CA ILE A 164 15.75 -12.61 3.28
C ILE A 164 15.47 -11.82 2.00
N ARG A 165 14.48 -10.93 2.08
CA ARG A 165 14.12 -9.98 1.02
C ARG A 165 14.11 -8.58 1.57
N ILE A 166 14.62 -7.66 0.76
CA ILE A 166 14.58 -6.22 1.05
C ILE A 166 13.38 -5.64 0.32
N VAL A 167 12.39 -5.16 1.08
CA VAL A 167 11.16 -4.56 0.52
C VAL A 167 10.88 -3.22 1.19
N SER A 168 10.10 -2.34 0.57
CA SER A 168 9.69 -1.11 1.24
C SER A 168 8.68 -1.41 2.35
N VAL A 169 8.74 -0.65 3.44
CA VAL A 169 7.72 -0.72 4.50
C VAL A 169 6.34 -0.37 3.93
N GLY A 170 6.25 0.54 2.96
CA GLY A 170 5.00 0.81 2.23
C GLY A 170 4.42 -0.42 1.53
N TYR A 171 5.27 -1.30 0.98
CA TYR A 171 4.81 -2.56 0.40
C TYR A 171 4.26 -3.51 1.48
N LEU A 172 4.88 -3.55 2.66
CA LEU A 172 4.36 -4.33 3.79
C LEU A 172 3.02 -3.80 4.27
N LEU A 173 2.86 -2.49 4.40
CA LEU A 173 1.58 -1.85 4.74
C LEU A 173 0.49 -2.15 3.71
N ASP A 174 0.86 -2.24 2.44
CA ASP A 174 -0.05 -2.64 1.36
C ASP A 174 -0.51 -4.10 1.48
N LYS A 175 0.39 -4.98 1.95
CA LYS A 175 0.11 -6.41 2.14
C LYS A 175 -0.65 -6.68 3.44
N ASP A 176 -0.32 -5.93 4.49
CA ASP A 176 -0.89 -6.05 5.83
C ASP A 176 -0.96 -4.68 6.53
N PRO A 177 -2.11 -3.98 6.43
CA PRO A 177 -2.28 -2.67 7.03
C PRO A 177 -2.38 -2.68 8.56
N THR A 178 -2.56 -3.85 9.19
CA THR A 178 -2.53 -3.92 10.65
C THR A 178 -1.17 -3.49 11.22
N LEU A 179 -0.14 -3.48 10.37
CA LEU A 179 1.20 -2.96 10.67
C LEU A 179 1.25 -1.43 10.80
N LEU A 180 0.21 -0.67 10.44
CA LEU A 180 0.25 0.80 10.37
C LEU A 180 0.69 1.47 11.68
N GLU A 181 0.15 1.01 12.81
CA GLU A 181 0.54 1.54 14.12
C GLU A 181 1.85 0.92 14.60
N ILE A 182 2.14 -0.33 14.21
CA ILE A 182 3.35 -1.04 14.58
C ILE A 182 4.59 -0.38 14.00
N VAL A 183 4.56 0.00 12.71
CA VAL A 183 5.73 0.56 12.03
C VAL A 183 6.13 1.95 12.56
N LYS A 184 5.25 2.61 13.32
CA LYS A 184 5.52 3.90 13.98
C LYS A 184 6.28 3.73 15.30
N SER A 185 6.30 2.53 15.88
CA SER A 185 6.90 2.27 17.17
C SER A 185 8.42 2.49 17.17
N GLU A 186 8.96 2.82 18.32
CA GLU A 186 10.37 3.17 18.50
C GLU A 186 11.32 2.00 18.23
N ILE A 187 12.60 2.34 18.02
CA ILE A 187 13.68 1.35 17.94
C ILE A 187 13.66 0.53 19.23
N GLY A 188 13.74 -0.78 19.10
CA GLY A 188 13.65 -1.72 20.20
C GLY A 188 12.26 -2.26 20.49
N SER A 189 11.26 -1.93 19.69
CA SER A 189 9.94 -2.54 19.80
C SER A 189 9.90 -3.90 19.10
N ALA A 190 9.21 -4.87 19.69
CA ALA A 190 8.83 -6.13 19.05
C ALA A 190 7.36 -6.45 19.23
N TYR A 191 6.78 -7.15 18.26
CA TYR A 191 5.38 -7.50 18.23
C TYR A 191 5.18 -8.90 17.65
N GLU A 192 4.20 -9.60 18.22
CA GLU A 192 3.76 -10.91 17.75
C GLU A 192 2.25 -10.97 17.59
N ARG A 193 1.78 -11.92 16.79
CA ARG A 193 0.36 -12.33 16.77
C ARG A 193 0.28 -13.81 16.42
N GLU A 194 -0.79 -14.48 16.83
CA GLU A 194 -0.95 -15.92 16.61
C GLU A 194 -1.17 -16.28 15.13
N ASN A 195 -1.93 -15.45 14.42
CA ASN A 195 -2.26 -15.64 13.01
C ASN A 195 -2.67 -14.30 12.39
N LYS A 196 -3.01 -14.31 11.10
CA LYS A 196 -3.34 -13.09 10.33
C LYS A 196 -4.55 -12.33 10.88
N GLU A 197 -5.51 -13.02 11.46
CA GLU A 197 -6.74 -12.45 12.00
C GLU A 197 -6.59 -11.98 13.46
N ALA A 198 -5.52 -12.38 14.13
CA ALA A 198 -5.26 -12.03 15.52
C ALA A 198 -4.72 -10.61 15.69
N SER A 199 -5.05 -9.99 16.82
CA SER A 199 -4.50 -8.69 17.20
C SER A 199 -3.01 -8.79 17.55
N TRP A 200 -2.25 -7.75 17.21
CA TRP A 200 -0.86 -7.59 17.62
C TRP A 200 -0.73 -7.48 19.13
N LYS A 201 0.24 -8.22 19.69
CA LYS A 201 0.71 -8.11 21.07
C LYS A 201 2.12 -7.56 21.05
N LYS A 202 2.38 -6.54 21.86
CA LYS A 202 3.74 -6.06 22.07
C LYS A 202 4.49 -7.08 22.92
N VAL A 203 5.69 -7.46 22.50
CA VAL A 203 6.57 -8.33 23.27
C VAL A 203 7.55 -7.44 24.02
N GLU A 204 7.47 -7.52 25.35
CA GLU A 204 8.41 -6.84 26.24
C GLU A 204 9.68 -7.70 26.40
N ASP A 205 10.81 -7.06 26.69
CA ASP A 205 12.08 -7.72 27.01
C ASP A 205 12.63 -8.72 25.96
N TRP A 206 12.22 -8.59 24.69
CA TRP A 206 12.64 -9.50 23.60
C TRP A 206 14.15 -9.49 23.30
N TYR A 207 14.87 -8.43 23.71
CA TYR A 207 16.34 -8.35 23.62
C TYR A 207 17.07 -9.31 24.58
N ASN A 208 16.37 -9.89 25.55
CA ASN A 208 16.95 -10.82 26.54
C ASN A 208 16.66 -12.30 26.20
N LEU A 209 16.17 -12.60 24.98
CA LEU A 209 15.87 -13.97 24.54
C LEU A 209 17.11 -14.75 24.06
N GLU A 210 18.31 -14.17 24.18
CA GLU A 210 19.58 -14.87 24.02
C GLU A 210 20.31 -14.95 25.38
N GLU A 211 19.94 -15.96 26.18
CA GLU A 211 20.85 -16.63 27.12
C GLU A 211 20.92 -18.13 26.79
#